data_AF-A0A8C6YN22-F1
#
_entry.id   AF-A0A8C6YN22-F1
#
_cell.length_a   1.000
_cell.length_b   1.000
_cell.length_c   1.000
_cell.angle_alpha   90.00
_cell.angle_beta   90.00
_cell.angle_gamma   90.00
#
_symmetry.space_group_name_H-M   'P 1'
#
loop_
_entity.id
_entity.type
_entity.pdbx_description
1 polymer ?
#
loop_
_entity_poly.entity_id
_entity_poly.type
_entity_poly.pdbx_seq_one_letter_code
_entity_poly.pdbx_strand_id
1 'polypeptide(L)'
;MQNIRTSLTAEQQTNFNTVLAREKMKKENIINDLSDKLKSLTQQQEKDKDLIETLSEDRARLLEEKKKLEEEVNKLRTSNFTPSAYLAATSEACGACAPDVPADTDRLVSDLTAEGRMDSAMETSMMMSQSMSSVSSRHSEKIAIRDFQVGDLVLIILDERHDNYVLFTVSPTLYFLHSESLAALDLKPASGASRRPWVLGKVMEKEYCQAKKAQNRFKVPLGTKFYRVKAVPWNKKV
;
A
#
# COMPACT_ATOMS: atom_id res chain seq x y z
N MET A 1 58.44 -35.26 -44.21
CA MET A 1 56.96 -35.21 -44.01
C MET A 1 56.55 -35.43 -42.56
N GLN A 2 57.10 -36.41 -41.82
CA GLN A 2 56.75 -36.67 -40.40
C GLN A 2 57.05 -35.50 -39.45
N ASN A 3 58.22 -34.85 -39.58
CA ASN A 3 58.63 -33.73 -38.72
C ASN A 3 57.73 -32.47 -38.83
N ILE A 4 57.10 -32.27 -39.99
CA ILE A 4 56.19 -31.14 -40.22
C ILE A 4 54.86 -31.38 -39.50
N ARG A 5 54.36 -32.62 -39.51
CA ARG A 5 53.13 -33.01 -38.81
C ARG A 5 53.29 -32.91 -37.30
N THR A 6 54.41 -33.37 -36.74
CA THR A 6 54.67 -33.25 -35.30
C THR A 6 54.82 -31.79 -34.85
N SER A 7 55.47 -30.94 -35.66
CA SER A 7 55.58 -29.50 -35.40
C SER A 7 54.20 -28.81 -35.39
N LEU A 8 53.34 -29.12 -36.36
CA LEU A 8 52.01 -28.53 -36.46
C LEU A 8 51.12 -28.90 -35.26
N THR A 9 51.18 -30.16 -34.81
CA THR A 9 50.42 -30.60 -33.63
C THR A 9 50.91 -29.92 -32.34
N ALA A 10 52.23 -29.74 -32.19
CA ALA A 10 52.80 -29.04 -31.04
C ALA A 10 52.39 -27.56 -31.00
N GLU A 11 52.34 -26.90 -32.16
CA GLU A 11 51.88 -25.51 -32.30
C GLU A 11 50.38 -25.38 -31.95
N GLN A 12 49.54 -26.28 -32.46
CA GLN A 12 48.11 -26.32 -32.12
C GLN A 12 47.87 -26.50 -30.62
N GLN A 13 48.62 -27.41 -29.99
CA GLN A 13 48.52 -27.63 -28.54
C GLN A 13 48.94 -26.39 -27.73
N THR A 14 49.97 -25.69 -28.18
CA THR A 14 50.46 -24.45 -27.54
C THR A 14 49.41 -23.34 -27.65
N ASN A 15 48.80 -23.18 -28.82
CA ASN A 15 47.72 -22.21 -29.06
C ASN A 15 46.50 -22.52 -28.19
N PHE A 16 46.08 -23.77 -28.13
CA PHE A 16 44.98 -24.21 -27.27
C PHE A 16 45.26 -23.91 -25.79
N ASN A 17 46.43 -24.31 -25.29
CA ASN A 17 46.83 -24.06 -23.90
C ASN A 17 46.86 -22.56 -23.58
N THR A 18 47.31 -21.72 -24.52
CA THR A 18 47.35 -20.26 -24.35
C THR A 18 45.94 -19.66 -24.26
N VAL A 19 45.02 -20.09 -25.13
CA VAL A 19 43.62 -19.64 -25.08
C VAL A 19 42.97 -20.09 -23.78
N LEU A 20 43.18 -21.35 -23.38
CA LEU A 20 42.65 -21.90 -22.13
C LEU A 20 43.14 -21.12 -20.91
N ALA A 21 44.43 -20.78 -20.87
CA ALA A 21 45.01 -19.98 -19.79
C ALA A 21 44.40 -18.57 -19.72
N ARG A 22 44.21 -17.90 -20.87
CA ARG A 22 43.55 -16.58 -20.92
C ARG A 22 42.11 -16.65 -20.45
N GLU A 23 41.34 -17.63 -20.91
CA GLU A 23 39.94 -17.79 -20.50
C GLU A 23 39.83 -18.16 -19.02
N LYS A 24 40.74 -18.99 -18.50
CA LYS A 24 40.82 -19.29 -17.07
C LYS A 24 41.08 -18.01 -16.27
N MET A 25 42.06 -17.20 -16.67
CA MET A 25 42.40 -15.94 -15.99
C MET A 25 41.23 -14.95 -16.00
N LYS A 26 40.51 -14.82 -17.13
CA LYS A 26 39.31 -13.98 -17.20
C LYS A 26 38.24 -14.43 -16.21
N LYS A 27 37.97 -15.74 -16.13
CA LYS A 27 37.00 -16.28 -15.16
C LYS A 27 37.43 -16.03 -13.72
N GLU A 28 38.71 -16.24 -13.40
CA GLU A 28 39.27 -15.96 -12.08
C GLU A 28 39.08 -14.49 -11.68
N ASN A 29 39.37 -13.56 -12.60
CA ASN A 29 39.18 -12.13 -12.37
C ASN A 29 37.72 -11.77 -12.12
N ILE A 30 36.78 -12.35 -12.88
CA ILE A 30 35.34 -12.13 -12.68
C ILE A 30 34.90 -12.69 -11.31
N ILE A 31 35.38 -13.87 -10.93
CA ILE A 31 35.07 -14.48 -9.63
C ILE A 31 35.57 -13.60 -8.49
N ASN A 32 36.78 -13.06 -8.61
CA ASN A 32 37.35 -12.17 -7.59
C ASN A 32 36.56 -10.86 -7.47
N ASP A 33 36.24 -10.20 -8.59
CA ASP A 33 35.43 -8.98 -8.60
C ASP A 33 34.03 -9.20 -8.00
N LEU A 34 33.37 -10.31 -8.36
CA LEU A 34 32.08 -10.68 -7.76
C LEU A 34 32.20 -11.01 -6.28
N SER A 35 33.28 -11.66 -5.85
CA SER A 35 33.52 -11.99 -4.44
C SER A 35 33.77 -10.74 -3.61
N ASP A 36 34.51 -9.77 -4.12
CA ASP A 36 34.77 -8.51 -3.44
C ASP A 36 33.51 -7.64 -3.37
N LYS A 37 32.74 -7.56 -4.46
CA LYS A 37 31.42 -6.92 -4.46
C LYS A 37 30.48 -7.55 -3.43
N LEU A 38 30.44 -8.88 -3.35
CA LEU A 38 29.63 -9.59 -2.37
C LEU A 38 30.06 -9.25 -0.94
N LYS A 39 31.36 -9.24 -0.64
CA LYS A 39 31.88 -8.85 0.67
C LYS A 39 31.49 -7.41 1.03
N SER A 40 31.67 -6.47 0.10
CA SER A 40 31.28 -5.07 0.33
C SER A 40 29.79 -4.91 0.57
N LEU A 41 28.94 -5.60 -0.21
CA LEU A 41 27.49 -5.56 -0.03
C LEU A 41 27.07 -6.13 1.32
N THR A 42 27.62 -7.28 1.72
CA THR A 42 27.34 -7.90 3.01
C THR A 42 27.77 -7.00 4.17
N GLN A 43 28.94 -6.35 4.07
CA GLN A 43 29.39 -5.41 5.09
C GLN A 43 28.48 -4.18 5.17
N GLN A 44 28.00 -3.68 4.04
CA GLN A 44 27.04 -2.56 4.03
C GLN A 44 25.70 -2.97 4.64
N GLN A 45 25.21 -4.16 4.32
CA GLN A 45 23.98 -4.70 4.88
C GLN A 45 24.03 -4.80 6.41
N GLU A 46 25.17 -5.20 6.99
CA GLU A 46 25.32 -5.25 8.45
C GLU A 46 25.29 -3.84 9.07
N LYS A 47 25.97 -2.86 8.45
CA LYS A 47 25.92 -1.46 8.91
C LYS A 47 24.51 -0.89 8.85
N ASP A 48 23.78 -1.17 7.76
CA ASP A 48 22.41 -0.69 7.57
C ASP A 48 21.47 -1.34 8.60
N LYS A 49 21.69 -2.62 8.92
CA LYS A 49 20.95 -3.33 9.97
C LYS A 49 21.18 -2.70 11.34
N ASP A 50 22.42 -2.44 11.73
CA ASP A 50 22.76 -1.81 13.02
C ASP A 50 22.16 -0.39 13.12
N LEU A 51 22.17 0.36 12.01
CA LEU A 51 21.57 1.68 11.95
C LEU A 51 20.04 1.62 12.10
N ILE A 52 19.39 0.66 11.45
CA ILE A 52 17.93 0.47 11.55
C ILE A 52 17.54 0.09 12.99
N GLU A 53 18.32 -0.76 13.65
CA GLU A 53 18.11 -1.13 15.05
C GLU A 53 18.19 0.11 15.95
N THR A 54 19.26 0.89 15.82
CA THR A 54 19.45 2.14 16.58
C THR A 54 18.29 3.12 16.38
N LEU A 55 17.90 3.38 15.12
CA LEU A 55 16.79 4.29 14.81
C LEU A 55 15.45 3.77 15.34
N SER A 56 15.28 2.45 15.40
CA SER A 56 14.06 1.83 15.95
C SER A 56 13.98 2.01 17.46
N GLU A 57 15.09 1.86 18.16
CA GLU A 57 15.19 2.14 19.60
C GLU A 57 14.93 3.62 19.90
N ASP A 58 15.56 4.52 19.15
CA ASP A 58 15.37 5.97 19.28
C ASP A 58 13.89 6.34 19.09
N ARG A 59 13.24 5.77 18.07
CA ARG A 59 11.82 5.97 17.82
C ARG A 59 10.96 5.47 18.97
N ALA A 60 11.29 4.33 19.56
CA ALA A 60 10.56 3.80 20.72
C ALA A 60 10.68 4.73 21.93
N ARG A 61 11.88 5.24 22.23
CA ARG A 61 12.10 6.20 23.32
C ARG A 61 11.32 7.50 23.10
N LEU A 62 11.35 8.05 21.89
CA LEU A 62 10.60 9.26 21.53
C LEU A 62 9.08 9.07 21.65
N LEU A 63 8.55 7.89 21.30
CA LEU A 63 7.13 7.60 21.45
C LEU A 63 6.71 7.53 22.92
N GLU A 64 7.55 6.98 23.79
CA GLU A 64 7.27 6.94 25.23
C GLU A 64 7.36 8.32 25.87
N GLU A 65 8.37 9.12 25.51
CA GLU A 65 8.48 10.51 25.96
C GLU A 65 7.28 11.35 25.51
N LYS A 66 6.89 11.21 24.24
CA LYS A 66 5.69 11.86 23.70
C LYS A 66 4.45 11.49 24.50
N LYS A 67 4.24 10.20 24.78
CA LYS A 67 3.09 9.73 25.56
C LYS A 67 3.07 10.35 26.95
N LYS A 68 4.22 10.38 27.64
CA LYS A 68 4.36 11.00 28.96
C LYS A 68 4.01 12.50 28.94
N LEU A 69 4.48 13.23 27.92
CA LEU A 69 4.14 14.64 27.74
C LEU A 69 2.66 14.84 27.42
N GLU A 70 2.05 13.99 26.60
CA GLU A 70 0.60 14.03 26.32
C GLU A 70 -0.24 13.79 27.60
N GLU A 71 0.17 12.85 28.45
CA GLU A 71 -0.45 12.59 29.75
C GLU A 71 -0.32 13.80 30.70
N GLU A 72 0.84 14.44 30.74
CA GLU A 72 1.10 15.63 31.55
C GLU A 72 0.26 16.83 31.08
N VAL A 73 0.18 17.07 29.76
CA VAL A 73 -0.69 18.10 29.16
C VAL A 73 -2.16 17.83 29.50
N ASN A 74 -2.61 16.58 29.40
CA ASN A 74 -3.99 16.21 29.73
C ASN A 74 -4.30 16.41 31.23
N LYS A 75 -3.34 16.09 32.11
CA LYS A 75 -3.45 16.32 33.56
C LYS A 75 -3.57 17.81 33.88
N LEU A 76 -2.74 18.66 33.28
CA LEU A 76 -2.81 20.12 33.46
C LEU A 76 -4.13 20.70 32.94
N ARG A 77 -4.63 20.22 31.79
CA ARG A 77 -5.95 20.62 31.26
C ARG A 77 -7.08 20.25 32.22
N THR A 78 -7.01 19.08 32.85
CA THR A 78 -8.05 18.59 33.79
C THR A 78 -7.96 19.30 35.15
N SER A 79 -6.74 19.65 35.59
CA SER A 79 -6.50 20.35 36.87
C SER A 79 -6.93 21.82 36.86
N ASN A 80 -7.10 22.45 35.68
CA ASN A 80 -7.50 23.85 35.55
C ASN A 80 -9.03 24.06 35.46
N PHE A 81 -9.84 23.01 35.62
CA PHE A 81 -11.28 23.14 35.81
C PHE A 81 -11.61 23.11 37.31
N THR A 82 -11.47 24.25 37.97
CA THR A 82 -12.22 24.57 39.19
C THR A 82 -13.55 25.20 38.78
N PRO A 83 -14.71 24.57 39.02
CA PRO A 83 -15.98 25.28 39.03
C PRO A 83 -15.95 26.21 40.27
N SER A 84 -15.60 27.48 40.05
CA SER A 84 -15.81 28.51 41.07
C SER A 84 -17.31 28.73 41.20
N ALA A 85 -17.94 28.03 42.14
CA ALA A 85 -19.25 28.43 42.67
C ALA A 85 -19.07 29.68 43.57
N TYR A 86 -20.18 30.16 44.15
CA TYR A 86 -20.36 31.23 45.15
C TYR A 86 -20.19 32.70 44.65
N LEU A 87 -21.14 33.65 44.82
CA LEU A 87 -22.46 33.75 45.48
C LEU A 87 -23.15 35.11 45.13
N ALA A 88 -24.45 35.23 45.47
CA ALA A 88 -25.24 36.46 45.77
C ALA A 88 -25.78 37.30 44.58
N ALA A 89 -26.99 37.88 44.58
CA ALA A 89 -28.13 37.95 45.50
C ALA A 89 -29.36 38.57 44.79
N THR A 90 -30.55 38.10 45.18
CA THR A 90 -31.89 38.72 45.41
C THR A 90 -32.23 40.17 45.02
N SER A 91 -33.54 40.38 44.70
CA SER A 91 -34.36 41.64 44.69
C SER A 91 -34.09 42.66 43.57
N GLU A 92 -35.03 43.45 43.03
CA GLU A 92 -36.51 43.57 43.08
C GLU A 92 -36.91 44.69 42.06
N ALA A 93 -38.14 44.60 41.54
CA ALA A 93 -39.11 45.65 41.20
C ALA A 93 -38.77 47.01 40.49
N CYS A 94 -39.65 47.32 39.52
CA CYS A 94 -40.44 48.57 39.36
C CYS A 94 -40.09 49.66 38.30
N GLY A 95 -41.10 49.98 37.48
CA GLY A 95 -41.36 51.26 36.80
C GLY A 95 -40.98 51.31 35.30
N ALA A 96 -41.81 51.72 34.34
CA ALA A 96 -43.13 52.36 34.34
C ALA A 96 -43.74 52.35 32.90
N CYS A 97 -45.07 52.29 32.80
CA CYS A 97 -46.04 53.03 31.93
C CYS A 97 -45.67 53.42 30.48
N ALA A 98 -46.53 53.37 29.43
CA ALA A 98 -47.97 53.11 29.24
C ALA A 98 -48.27 52.96 27.70
N PRO A 99 -49.52 53.11 27.16
CA PRO A 99 -50.31 52.00 26.60
C PRO A 99 -50.76 52.18 25.12
N ASP A 100 -51.27 51.13 24.49
CA ASP A 100 -52.41 51.24 23.55
C ASP A 100 -53.12 49.87 23.38
N VAL A 101 -54.44 49.92 23.46
CA VAL A 101 -55.47 48.87 23.32
C VAL A 101 -56.50 49.39 22.29
N PRO A 102 -57.42 48.62 21.66
CA PRO A 102 -58.07 47.38 22.17
C PRO A 102 -58.46 46.29 21.12
N ALA A 103 -59.07 45.22 21.66
CA ALA A 103 -60.13 44.36 21.09
C ALA A 103 -59.74 43.31 20.02
N ASP A 104 -60.23 42.06 20.01
CA ASP A 104 -61.00 41.25 20.95
C ASP A 104 -61.02 39.79 20.41
N THR A 105 -61.11 38.81 21.31
CA THR A 105 -61.82 37.51 21.16
C THR A 105 -61.33 36.46 20.14
N ASP A 106 -60.64 35.40 20.60
CA ASP A 106 -61.26 34.07 20.81
C ASP A 106 -60.31 33.01 21.45
N ARG A 107 -60.77 32.47 22.59
CA ARG A 107 -60.76 31.06 23.03
C ARG A 107 -59.49 30.30 23.50
N LEU A 108 -59.52 30.10 24.83
CA LEU A 108 -59.43 28.83 25.61
C LEU A 108 -58.05 28.17 25.79
N VAL A 109 -57.40 28.37 26.95
CA VAL A 109 -57.44 27.54 28.22
C VAL A 109 -56.48 26.34 28.14
N SER A 110 -55.26 26.50 28.67
CA SER A 110 -54.76 25.98 29.98
C SER A 110 -54.27 24.51 29.86
N ASP A 111 -53.24 24.01 30.54
CA ASP A 111 -52.58 24.47 31.74
C ASP A 111 -51.21 23.79 31.91
N LEU A 112 -50.47 24.34 32.86
CA LEU A 112 -49.18 23.99 33.44
C LEU A 112 -48.93 22.49 33.69
N THR A 113 -47.67 22.06 33.58
CA THR A 113 -46.91 21.56 34.74
C THR A 113 -45.42 21.45 34.40
N ALA A 114 -44.63 21.80 35.40
CA ALA A 114 -43.19 21.98 35.34
C ALA A 114 -42.45 20.76 35.91
N GLU A 115 -41.15 20.72 35.58
CA GLU A 115 -40.05 20.10 36.34
C GLU A 115 -39.95 18.56 36.43
N GLY A 116 -38.82 18.06 35.93
CA GLY A 116 -38.12 16.91 36.51
C GLY A 116 -37.78 15.79 35.53
N ARG A 117 -36.49 15.65 35.20
CA ARG A 117 -35.65 14.50 35.63
C ARG A 117 -34.48 14.25 34.68
N MET A 118 -33.32 14.08 35.30
CA MET A 118 -32.01 13.84 34.70
C MET A 118 -31.91 12.59 33.83
N ASP A 119 -30.93 12.64 32.93
CA ASP A 119 -30.14 11.54 32.36
C ASP A 119 -30.78 10.66 31.29
N SER A 120 -30.39 10.89 30.02
CA SER A 120 -29.98 9.79 29.14
C SER A 120 -29.11 10.30 27.99
N ALA A 121 -27.84 10.59 28.30
CA ALA A 121 -26.76 10.75 27.33
C ALA A 121 -26.25 9.40 26.82
N MET A 122 -27.16 8.50 26.42
CA MET A 122 -26.83 7.14 25.98
C MET A 122 -27.61 6.67 24.74
N GLU A 123 -27.93 7.58 23.81
CA GLU A 123 -28.54 7.22 22.51
C GLU A 123 -27.77 7.74 21.28
N THR A 124 -26.54 8.24 21.46
CA THR A 124 -25.66 8.61 20.32
C THR A 124 -24.47 7.67 20.15
N SER A 125 -24.42 6.56 20.90
CA SER A 125 -23.24 5.69 21.02
C SER A 125 -23.29 4.39 20.20
N MET A 126 -24.33 4.15 19.38
CA MET A 126 -24.44 2.90 18.60
C MET A 126 -24.33 3.04 17.08
N MET A 127 -24.04 4.24 16.56
CA MET A 127 -23.78 4.47 15.13
C MET A 127 -22.34 4.84 14.78
N MET A 128 -21.39 4.79 15.72
CA MET A 128 -19.97 5.07 15.46
C MET A 128 -19.06 3.85 15.30
N SER A 129 -19.62 2.63 15.26
CA SER A 129 -18.83 1.38 15.17
C SER A 129 -18.62 0.85 13.75
N GLN A 130 -18.88 1.63 12.70
CA GLN A 130 -18.66 1.21 11.31
C GLN A 130 -17.77 2.14 10.46
N SER A 131 -17.10 3.16 11.01
CA SER A 131 -16.38 4.11 10.14
C SER A 131 -15.10 4.72 10.71
N MET A 132 -14.30 3.95 11.45
CA MET A 132 -12.97 4.38 11.92
C MET A 132 -11.83 3.41 11.53
N SER A 133 -11.96 2.68 10.42
CA SER A 133 -10.85 1.90 9.82
C SER A 133 -10.18 2.60 8.63
N SER A 134 -10.65 3.79 8.22
CA SER A 134 -10.17 4.49 7.02
C SER A 134 -9.13 5.59 7.29
N VAL A 135 -8.76 5.86 8.54
CA VAL A 135 -7.76 6.88 8.88
C VAL A 135 -6.43 6.20 9.23
N SER A 136 -5.50 6.26 8.26
CA SER A 136 -4.12 5.75 8.25
C SER A 136 -3.83 4.52 7.37
N SER A 137 -4.48 4.41 6.21
CA SER A 137 -3.84 3.72 5.08
C SER A 137 -2.83 4.68 4.41
N ARG A 138 -1.77 5.06 5.13
CA ARG A 138 -0.54 5.53 4.46
C ARG A 138 -0.17 4.43 3.49
N HIS A 139 -0.12 4.74 2.19
CA HIS A 139 0.15 3.84 1.07
C HIS A 139 0.83 2.54 1.51
N SER A 140 0.06 1.50 1.86
CA SER A 140 0.71 0.27 2.27
C SER A 140 1.30 -0.31 1.00
N GLU A 141 2.63 -0.35 0.91
CA GLU A 141 3.39 -0.96 -0.20
C GLU A 141 3.27 -2.50 -0.16
N LYS A 142 2.09 -2.99 0.20
CA LYS A 142 1.74 -4.40 0.27
C LYS A 142 1.10 -4.77 -1.06
N ILE A 143 1.59 -5.86 -1.64
CA ILE A 143 1.04 -6.43 -2.86
C ILE A 143 -0.24 -7.17 -2.49
N ALA A 144 -1.37 -6.79 -3.10
CA ALA A 144 -2.61 -7.54 -3.01
C ALA A 144 -2.45 -8.88 -3.76
N ILE A 145 -3.03 -9.96 -3.20
CA ILE A 145 -2.95 -11.32 -3.78
C ILE A 145 -4.33 -11.96 -4.01
N ARG A 146 -5.41 -11.28 -3.59
CA ARG A 146 -6.82 -11.67 -3.73
C ARG A 146 -7.69 -10.40 -3.75
N ASP A 147 -8.95 -10.57 -4.16
CA ASP A 147 -10.02 -9.55 -4.05
C ASP A 147 -9.64 -8.15 -4.56
N PHE A 148 -8.88 -8.09 -5.66
CA PHE A 148 -8.29 -6.88 -6.20
C PHE A 148 -9.30 -5.74 -6.38
N GLN A 149 -8.97 -4.57 -5.83
CA GLN A 149 -9.69 -3.32 -5.96
C GLN A 149 -8.91 -2.29 -6.78
N VAL A 150 -9.61 -1.27 -7.25
CA VAL A 150 -8.97 -0.13 -7.90
C VAL A 150 -8.06 0.56 -6.89
N GLY A 151 -6.82 0.82 -7.29
CA GLY A 151 -5.78 1.40 -6.44
C GLY A 151 -4.88 0.37 -5.77
N ASP A 152 -5.17 -0.93 -5.85
CA ASP A 152 -4.30 -1.95 -5.28
C ASP A 152 -2.96 -2.04 -5.99
N LEU A 153 -1.89 -2.21 -5.21
CA LEU A 153 -0.57 -2.58 -5.72
C LEU A 153 -0.58 -4.08 -6.03
N VAL A 154 -0.19 -4.45 -7.24
CA VAL A 154 -0.25 -5.84 -7.72
C VAL A 154 1.04 -6.26 -8.40
N LEU A 155 1.37 -7.54 -8.31
CA LEU A 155 2.43 -8.17 -9.07
C LEU A 155 1.85 -8.75 -10.36
N ILE A 156 2.35 -8.29 -11.50
CA ILE A 156 1.96 -8.75 -12.82
C ILE A 156 3.06 -9.66 -13.34
N ILE A 157 2.72 -10.90 -13.70
CA ILE A 157 3.66 -11.93 -14.14
C ILE A 157 3.31 -12.43 -15.53
N LEU A 158 4.30 -12.86 -16.29
CA LEU A 158 4.09 -13.58 -17.53
C LEU A 158 3.65 -15.02 -17.22
N ASP A 159 2.47 -15.41 -17.68
CA ASP A 159 2.01 -16.80 -17.63
C ASP A 159 2.24 -17.47 -18.99
N GLU A 160 3.18 -18.40 -19.03
CA GLU A 160 3.56 -19.11 -20.26
C GLU A 160 2.46 -20.03 -20.79
N ARG A 161 1.56 -20.53 -19.91
CA ARG A 161 0.45 -21.42 -20.31
C ARG A 161 -0.54 -20.66 -21.17
N HIS A 162 -0.86 -19.45 -20.73
CA HIS A 162 -1.79 -18.56 -21.42
C HIS A 162 -1.09 -17.66 -22.45
N ASP A 163 0.24 -17.57 -22.41
CA ASP A 163 1.06 -16.67 -23.21
C ASP A 163 0.63 -15.19 -23.08
N ASN A 164 0.26 -14.82 -21.87
CA ASN A 164 -0.28 -13.51 -21.52
C ASN A 164 0.24 -13.07 -20.15
N TYR A 165 0.22 -11.77 -19.88
CA TYR A 165 0.46 -11.26 -18.54
C TYR A 165 -0.79 -11.40 -17.67
N VAL A 166 -0.61 -11.85 -16.43
CA VAL A 166 -1.66 -12.03 -15.42
C VAL A 166 -1.25 -11.43 -14.09
N LEU A 167 -2.21 -11.05 -13.25
CA LEU A 167 -1.92 -10.70 -11.86
C LEU A 167 -1.62 -11.98 -11.08
N PHE A 168 -0.59 -11.96 -10.25
CA PHE A 168 -0.31 -13.01 -9.29
C PHE A 168 -1.44 -13.08 -8.28
N THR A 169 -2.10 -14.23 -8.17
CA THR A 169 -3.17 -14.47 -7.21
C THR A 169 -3.09 -15.88 -6.64
N VAL A 170 -3.54 -16.02 -5.39
CA VAL A 170 -3.78 -17.34 -4.76
C VAL A 170 -5.22 -17.83 -4.98
N SER A 171 -6.04 -17.06 -5.71
CA SER A 171 -7.42 -17.43 -6.05
C SER A 171 -7.47 -18.28 -7.33
N PRO A 172 -8.50 -19.12 -7.51
CA PRO A 172 -8.66 -19.90 -8.75
C PRO A 172 -9.06 -19.02 -9.96
N THR A 173 -9.57 -17.81 -9.71
CA THR A 173 -9.99 -16.87 -10.75
C THR A 173 -8.79 -16.22 -11.41
N LEU A 174 -8.74 -16.24 -12.75
CA LEU A 174 -7.68 -15.59 -13.54
C LEU A 174 -7.93 -14.08 -13.70
N TYR A 175 -6.85 -13.31 -13.69
CA TYR A 175 -6.86 -11.85 -13.87
C TYR A 175 -5.86 -11.46 -14.96
N PHE A 176 -6.31 -11.41 -16.21
CA PHE A 176 -5.48 -11.06 -17.35
C PHE A 176 -5.21 -9.57 -17.43
N LEU A 177 -3.98 -9.18 -17.76
CA LEU A 177 -3.65 -7.80 -18.06
C LEU A 177 -4.29 -7.38 -19.39
N HIS A 178 -4.86 -6.19 -19.43
CA HIS A 178 -5.41 -5.59 -20.65
C HIS A 178 -4.29 -5.17 -21.62
N SER A 179 -4.52 -5.31 -22.92
CA SER A 179 -3.51 -4.98 -23.96
C SER A 179 -3.09 -3.51 -23.95
N GLU A 180 -4.02 -2.60 -23.64
CA GLU A 180 -3.73 -1.16 -23.49
C GLU A 180 -2.72 -0.85 -22.38
N SER A 181 -2.63 -1.70 -21.35
CA SER A 181 -1.69 -1.49 -20.24
C SER A 181 -0.27 -1.95 -20.55
N LEU A 182 -0.06 -2.73 -21.63
CA LEU A 182 1.25 -3.29 -21.96
C LEU A 182 2.28 -2.19 -22.24
N ALA A 183 1.92 -1.20 -23.06
CA ALA A 183 2.82 -0.11 -23.43
C ALA A 183 3.20 0.75 -22.22
N ALA A 184 2.24 1.08 -21.35
CA ALA A 184 2.51 1.87 -20.16
C ALA A 184 3.46 1.16 -19.18
N LEU A 185 3.38 -0.17 -19.08
CA LEU A 185 4.18 -1.01 -18.19
C LEU A 185 5.50 -1.51 -18.82
N ASP A 186 5.86 -1.03 -20.01
CA ASP A 186 7.02 -1.48 -20.79
C ASP A 186 7.03 -3.00 -21.05
N LEU A 187 5.85 -3.59 -21.28
CA LEU A 187 5.65 -5.01 -21.56
C LEU A 187 5.38 -5.26 -23.05
N LYS A 188 5.76 -6.45 -23.54
CA LYS A 188 5.61 -6.84 -24.95
C LYS A 188 4.55 -7.93 -25.13
N PRO A 189 3.66 -7.84 -26.14
CA PRO A 189 2.52 -8.76 -26.32
C PRO A 189 2.87 -10.14 -26.87
N ALA A 190 3.99 -10.31 -27.58
CA ALA A 190 4.29 -11.55 -28.33
C ALA A 190 5.70 -12.10 -28.08
N SER A 191 5.84 -13.41 -28.25
CA SER A 191 7.09 -14.16 -28.17
C SER A 191 7.99 -13.86 -29.37
N GLY A 192 9.18 -13.33 -29.13
CA GLY A 192 10.14 -12.94 -30.18
C GLY A 192 11.29 -12.08 -29.66
N ALA A 193 11.07 -11.40 -28.53
CA ALA A 193 12.12 -10.77 -27.73
C ALA A 193 12.10 -11.33 -26.31
N SER A 194 13.18 -11.11 -25.55
CA SER A 194 13.19 -11.26 -24.09
C SER A 194 12.01 -10.47 -23.50
N ARG A 195 10.95 -11.18 -23.08
CA ARG A 195 9.81 -10.60 -22.38
C ARG A 195 10.20 -10.46 -20.93
N ARG A 196 9.92 -9.27 -20.36
CA ARG A 196 10.11 -9.05 -18.94
C ARG A 196 9.23 -10.04 -18.17
N PRO A 197 9.77 -10.82 -17.21
CA PRO A 197 9.03 -11.90 -16.56
C PRO A 197 7.94 -11.37 -15.62
N TRP A 198 8.17 -10.21 -15.00
CA TRP A 198 7.22 -9.59 -14.08
C TRP A 198 7.44 -8.08 -13.95
N VAL A 199 6.40 -7.38 -13.51
CA VAL A 199 6.41 -5.94 -13.18
C VAL A 199 5.41 -5.64 -12.06
N LEU A 200 5.65 -4.57 -11.30
CA LEU A 200 4.68 -4.04 -10.35
C LEU A 200 3.78 -3.00 -11.01
N GLY A 201 2.49 -3.07 -10.73
CA GLY A 201 1.51 -2.13 -11.26
C GLY A 201 0.45 -1.76 -10.24
N LYS A 202 -0.30 -0.71 -10.54
CA LYS A 202 -1.47 -0.30 -9.77
C LYS A 202 -2.73 -0.56 -10.58
N VAL A 203 -3.71 -1.24 -9.99
CA VAL A 203 -4.98 -1.55 -10.65
C VAL A 203 -5.76 -0.26 -10.89
N MET A 204 -6.20 -0.06 -12.14
CA MET A 204 -7.03 1.09 -12.53
C MET A 204 -8.48 0.68 -12.77
N GLU A 205 -8.69 -0.41 -13.49
CA GLU A 205 -10.02 -0.91 -13.85
C GLU A 205 -9.99 -2.43 -13.90
N LYS A 206 -11.13 -3.07 -13.60
CA LYS A 206 -11.34 -4.50 -13.82
C LYS A 206 -12.69 -4.73 -14.46
N GLU A 207 -12.73 -5.59 -15.45
CA GLU A 207 -13.96 -6.03 -16.12
C GLU A 207 -14.10 -7.55 -16.02
N TYR A 208 -15.32 -8.00 -15.77
CA TYR A 208 -15.63 -9.42 -15.72
C TYR A 208 -15.93 -9.96 -17.12
N CYS A 209 -15.25 -11.03 -17.49
CA CYS A 209 -15.29 -11.63 -18.82
C CYS A 209 -15.67 -13.10 -18.76
N GLN A 210 -16.21 -13.61 -19.87
CA GLN A 210 -16.42 -15.03 -20.09
C GLN A 210 -15.95 -15.42 -21.50
N ALA A 211 -15.19 -16.50 -21.60
CA ALA A 211 -14.72 -17.04 -22.87
C ALA A 211 -15.90 -17.58 -23.69
N LYS A 212 -16.21 -16.92 -24.81
CA LYS A 212 -17.30 -17.33 -25.72
C LYS A 212 -16.85 -18.32 -26.80
N LYS A 213 -15.55 -18.49 -27.01
CA LYS A 213 -14.95 -19.35 -28.05
C LYS A 213 -13.97 -20.33 -27.41
N ALA A 214 -13.96 -21.58 -27.86
CA ALA A 214 -13.01 -22.60 -27.41
C ALA A 214 -11.56 -22.22 -27.77
N GLN A 215 -11.36 -21.72 -28.99
CA GLN A 215 -10.10 -21.09 -29.39
C GLN A 215 -10.18 -19.58 -29.15
N ASN A 216 -9.50 -19.10 -28.12
CA ASN A 216 -9.45 -17.68 -27.76
C ASN A 216 -8.02 -17.26 -27.41
N ARG A 217 -7.76 -15.94 -27.48
CA ARG A 217 -6.43 -15.36 -27.24
C ARG A 217 -5.88 -15.56 -25.82
N PHE A 218 -6.73 -15.95 -24.87
CA PHE A 218 -6.35 -16.20 -23.49
C PHE A 218 -6.01 -17.68 -23.26
N LYS A 219 -6.21 -18.56 -24.27
CA LYS A 219 -5.97 -20.01 -24.21
C LYS A 219 -6.69 -20.71 -23.05
N VAL A 220 -7.85 -20.19 -22.67
CA VAL A 220 -8.71 -20.80 -21.64
C VAL A 220 -9.85 -21.60 -22.28
N PRO A 221 -10.43 -22.61 -21.60
CA PRO A 221 -11.60 -23.33 -22.10
C PRO A 221 -12.81 -22.43 -22.39
N LEU A 222 -13.72 -22.90 -23.25
CA LEU A 222 -15.00 -22.23 -23.49
C LEU A 222 -15.81 -22.16 -22.20
N GLY A 223 -16.43 -21.01 -21.93
CA GLY A 223 -17.24 -20.77 -20.76
C GLY A 223 -16.46 -20.34 -19.51
N THR A 224 -15.13 -20.42 -19.51
CA THR A 224 -14.28 -19.95 -18.40
C THR A 224 -14.54 -18.48 -18.12
N LYS A 225 -14.76 -18.14 -16.85
CA LYS A 225 -14.96 -16.77 -16.37
C LYS A 225 -13.68 -16.25 -15.74
N PHE A 226 -13.32 -15.01 -16.05
CA PHE A 226 -12.07 -14.38 -15.61
C PHE A 226 -12.23 -12.86 -15.58
N TYR A 227 -11.25 -12.15 -15.02
CA TYR A 227 -11.19 -10.70 -15.10
C TYR A 227 -10.15 -10.26 -16.13
N ARG A 228 -10.41 -9.14 -16.80
CA ARG A 228 -9.40 -8.38 -17.54
C ARG A 228 -9.17 -7.06 -16.82
N VAL A 229 -7.91 -6.75 -16.55
CA VAL A 229 -7.50 -5.68 -15.63
C VAL A 229 -6.65 -4.67 -16.37
N LYS A 230 -7.00 -3.38 -16.28
CA LYS A 230 -6.10 -2.29 -16.66
C LYS A 230 -5.25 -1.91 -15.47
N ALA A 231 -3.96 -1.76 -15.70
CA ALA A 231 -3.01 -1.32 -14.70
C ALA A 231 -2.04 -0.27 -15.27
N VAL A 232 -1.45 0.52 -14.38
CA VAL A 232 -0.41 1.51 -14.68
C VAL A 232 0.86 1.20 -13.89
N PRO A 233 2.04 1.68 -14.32
CA PRO A 233 3.28 1.51 -13.57
C PRO A 233 3.17 2.00 -12.14
N TRP A 234 3.70 1.21 -11.22
CA TRP A 234 3.94 1.69 -9.87
C TRP A 234 5.25 2.48 -9.84
N ASN A 235 5.14 3.80 -9.98
CA ASN A 235 6.29 4.71 -9.84
C ASN A 235 6.46 5.08 -8.37
N LYS A 236 7.55 4.63 -7.73
CA LYS A 236 8.11 5.37 -6.60
C LYS A 236 8.71 6.64 -7.17
N LYS A 237 8.06 7.80 -6.93
CA LYS A 237 8.83 9.05 -6.94
C LYS A 237 9.84 8.89 -5.81
N VAL A 238 11.08 8.57 -6.18
CA VAL A 238 12.25 8.63 -5.29
C VAL A 238 12.61 10.10 -5.15
#